data_AF-A0A2U8GID7-F1
#
_entry.id   AF-A0A2U8GID7-F1
#
_cell.length_a   1.000
_cell.length_b   1.000
_cell.length_c   1.000
_cell.angle_alpha   90.00
_cell.angle_beta   90.00
_cell.angle_gamma   90.00
#
_symmetry.space_group_name_H-M   'P 1'
#
loop_
_entity.id
_entity.type
_entity.pdbx_description
1 polymer ?
#
loop_
_entity_poly.entity_id
_entity_poly.type
_entity_poly.pdbx_seq_one_letter_code
_entity_poly.pdbx_strand_id
1 'polypeptide(L)'
;MKLAYWMYAGPAHMGTLRVASSFKNVHAIMHAPLGDDYFNVMRSMLERERDFTPVTTSIVDRHVLAQGSQEKVVENITRKDKEENPDLILLTPTCTSSILQEDLQNFVNRASLESNCDVILADVNHYRVNELQAADRTLEQIVRFYIERETKKNFEDRSLSASLSEGKADHIKKVDANENLQNLSENIEQIIEKTEKPSVNILGIFTLGFHNQHDCRELKRLLADLNIEVNLVIPEGSSVHELKNLTKAWFNIVPYREVGLMTADFLEKEYQMPFIATTPMGIQQTSQFINQIGQILETLISSTFKKNKIKFISCVRNHIKTKEQEKDDERSKTKNQTNLSIIYEKYLNKVFYQNYVKKQTQFISQAAWFSRSIDCQNLTGKRTVVFGDATHAAAMTKILTTEMGLQVVCAGTYCKHDADWFREQVLGYCDQVLITDDHTKVGDMITRLEPAAIFGTQMERHIGKKLEIPCGVISAPVHIQNFPLSYRPFLGYEGTNQIADLVYNSFTLGMEDHLLEIFNGHDTKTQIPSKSKDENSGQSFSKNENNKFNWSDEALKELSGVPGFVRGKVKKNVEKFALENNHSFITLEIMFAAKEAVNA
;
A
#
# COMPACT_ATOMS: atom_id res chain seq x y z
N MET A 1 1.13 -15.53 25.71
CA MET A 1 -0.11 -15.53 24.90
C MET A 1 -0.76 -14.15 25.00
N LYS A 2 -1.29 -13.59 23.91
CA LYS A 2 -2.02 -12.31 23.87
C LYS A 2 -3.49 -12.62 23.57
N LEU A 3 -4.42 -12.14 24.38
CA LEU A 3 -5.85 -12.26 24.08
C LEU A 3 -6.19 -11.25 22.98
N ALA A 4 -6.62 -11.72 21.82
CA ALA A 4 -7.00 -10.87 20.69
C ALA A 4 -8.17 -11.53 19.96
N TYR A 5 -9.21 -10.73 19.67
CA TYR A 5 -10.33 -11.16 18.83
C TYR A 5 -10.20 -10.63 17.39
N TRP A 6 -9.58 -9.46 17.23
CA TRP A 6 -9.28 -8.87 15.93
C TRP A 6 -7.80 -8.58 15.78
N MET A 7 -7.31 -8.68 14.55
CA MET A 7 -5.95 -8.32 14.16
C MET A 7 -6.00 -7.48 12.88
N TYR A 8 -5.20 -6.42 12.83
CA TYR A 8 -5.14 -5.53 11.64
C TYR A 8 -4.37 -6.14 10.48
N ALA A 9 -3.36 -6.96 10.76
CA ALA A 9 -2.57 -7.67 9.76
C ALA A 9 -2.69 -9.18 9.97
N GLY A 10 -2.82 -9.93 8.87
CA GLY A 10 -2.87 -11.37 8.88
C GLY A 10 -1.51 -12.04 9.18
N PRO A 11 -1.49 -13.38 9.22
CA PRO A 11 -0.27 -14.15 9.34
C PRO A 11 0.59 -14.02 8.07
N ALA A 12 1.88 -14.31 8.22
CA ALA A 12 2.88 -14.11 7.17
C ALA A 12 2.56 -14.79 5.84
N HIS A 13 2.05 -16.04 5.86
CA HIS A 13 1.69 -16.77 4.64
C HIS A 13 0.65 -16.03 3.79
N MET A 14 -0.27 -15.27 4.39
CA MET A 14 -1.24 -14.48 3.62
C MET A 14 -0.53 -13.48 2.71
N GLY A 15 0.56 -12.87 3.16
CA GLY A 15 1.37 -11.95 2.35
C GLY A 15 1.99 -12.64 1.15
N THR A 16 2.58 -13.81 1.38
CA THR A 16 3.17 -14.67 0.34
C THR A 16 2.11 -15.10 -0.68
N LEU A 17 0.94 -15.56 -0.23
CA LEU A 17 -0.16 -15.99 -1.09
C LEU A 17 -0.72 -14.83 -1.93
N ARG A 18 -0.81 -13.62 -1.35
CA ARG A 18 -1.20 -12.41 -2.10
C ARG A 18 -0.22 -12.12 -3.22
N VAL A 19 1.09 -12.13 -2.96
CA VAL A 19 2.10 -11.91 -4.00
C VAL A 19 2.02 -12.99 -5.08
N ALA A 20 2.00 -14.27 -4.70
CA ALA A 20 1.92 -15.38 -5.65
C ALA A 20 0.67 -15.30 -6.54
N SER A 21 -0.50 -15.05 -5.95
CA SER A 21 -1.78 -14.98 -6.69
C SER A 21 -1.94 -13.72 -7.53
N SER A 22 -1.03 -12.74 -7.40
CA SER A 22 -1.03 -11.52 -8.22
C SER A 22 -0.25 -11.71 -9.53
N PHE A 23 0.72 -12.62 -9.55
CA PHE A 23 1.43 -12.99 -10.78
C PHE A 23 0.56 -13.91 -11.66
N LYS A 24 0.78 -13.84 -12.97
CA LYS A 24 0.19 -14.80 -13.90
C LYS A 24 0.96 -16.11 -13.87
N ASN A 25 0.22 -17.22 -13.90
CA ASN A 25 0.76 -18.58 -13.97
C ASN A 25 1.74 -18.92 -12.84
N VAL A 26 1.53 -18.36 -11.64
CA VAL A 26 2.27 -18.71 -10.43
C VAL A 26 1.33 -19.42 -9.48
N HIS A 27 1.74 -20.58 -8.98
CA HIS A 27 0.94 -21.39 -8.08
C HIS A 27 1.57 -21.45 -6.70
N ALA A 28 0.81 -21.13 -5.65
CA ALA A 28 1.30 -21.30 -4.28
C ALA A 28 0.86 -22.66 -3.73
N ILE A 29 1.79 -23.40 -3.14
CA ILE A 29 1.46 -24.60 -2.37
C ILE A 29 1.69 -24.30 -0.90
N MET A 30 0.60 -24.22 -0.14
CA MET A 30 0.66 -23.90 1.27
C MET A 30 0.80 -25.19 2.08
N HIS A 31 1.90 -25.37 2.79
CA HIS A 31 2.03 -26.49 3.72
C HIS A 31 1.33 -26.12 5.02
N ALA A 32 0.15 -26.70 5.27
CA ALA A 32 -0.72 -26.27 6.36
C ALA A 32 -1.74 -27.34 6.78
N PRO A 33 -2.30 -27.28 7.99
CA PRO A 33 -3.47 -28.06 8.37
C PRO A 33 -4.69 -27.80 7.47
N LEU A 34 -5.63 -28.73 7.49
CA LEU A 34 -6.94 -28.51 6.85
C LEU A 34 -7.67 -27.34 7.51
N GLY A 35 -8.18 -26.41 6.70
CA GLY A 35 -8.90 -25.20 7.16
C GLY A 35 -8.13 -23.89 6.98
N ASP A 36 -6.80 -23.94 6.82
CA ASP A 36 -5.98 -22.75 6.52
C ASP A 36 -6.19 -22.23 5.08
N ASP A 37 -6.94 -22.96 4.25
CA ASP A 37 -7.29 -22.62 2.85
C ASP A 37 -8.33 -21.48 2.72
N TYR A 38 -8.67 -20.82 3.83
CA TYR A 38 -9.60 -19.67 3.86
C TYR A 38 -9.15 -18.49 2.99
N PHE A 39 -7.86 -18.40 2.62
CA PHE A 39 -7.37 -17.44 1.63
C PHE A 39 -8.16 -17.49 0.32
N ASN A 40 -8.51 -18.70 -0.15
CA ASN A 40 -9.27 -18.90 -1.38
C ASN A 40 -10.65 -18.26 -1.30
N VAL A 41 -11.31 -18.39 -0.15
CA VAL A 41 -12.60 -17.75 0.13
C VAL A 41 -12.46 -16.23 0.17
N MET A 42 -11.41 -15.71 0.81
CA MET A 42 -11.17 -14.27 0.89
C MET A 42 -10.99 -13.66 -0.50
N ARG A 43 -10.13 -14.24 -1.35
CA ARG A 43 -9.87 -13.72 -2.70
C ARG A 43 -11.11 -13.82 -3.59
N SER A 44 -11.72 -14.99 -3.67
CA SER A 44 -12.93 -15.20 -4.48
C SER A 44 -14.10 -14.29 -4.06
N MET A 45 -14.32 -14.06 -2.76
CA MET A 45 -15.47 -13.29 -2.28
C MET A 45 -15.23 -11.77 -2.29
N LEU A 46 -14.04 -11.32 -1.87
CA LEU A 46 -13.75 -9.88 -1.76
C LEU A 46 -13.48 -9.27 -3.13
N GLU A 47 -12.60 -9.88 -3.93
CA GLU A 47 -12.27 -9.38 -5.28
C GLU A 47 -13.29 -9.80 -6.33
N ARG A 48 -14.13 -10.80 -6.03
CA ARG A 48 -15.08 -11.40 -7.00
C ARG A 48 -14.35 -11.92 -8.23
N GLU A 49 -13.20 -12.54 -7.98
CA GLU A 49 -12.37 -13.14 -9.02
C GLU A 49 -13.14 -14.28 -9.71
N ARG A 50 -13.01 -14.35 -11.04
CA ARG A 50 -13.72 -15.35 -11.85
C ARG A 50 -12.96 -16.66 -11.91
N ASP A 51 -11.64 -16.56 -11.90
CA ASP A 51 -10.74 -17.70 -11.99
C ASP A 51 -10.52 -18.33 -10.61
N PHE A 52 -10.19 -19.61 -10.60
CA PHE A 52 -9.78 -20.29 -9.38
C PHE A 52 -8.54 -19.59 -8.80
N THR A 53 -8.48 -19.50 -7.47
CA THR A 53 -7.30 -18.96 -6.81
C THR A 53 -6.16 -19.98 -6.92
N PRO A 54 -4.97 -19.59 -7.44
CA PRO A 54 -3.86 -20.50 -7.73
C PRO A 54 -3.10 -20.87 -6.43
N VAL A 55 -3.84 -21.41 -5.46
CA VAL A 55 -3.35 -21.78 -4.14
C VAL A 55 -3.89 -23.15 -3.78
N THR A 56 -3.00 -24.07 -3.41
CA THR A 56 -3.36 -25.43 -2.98
C THR A 56 -2.72 -25.75 -1.64
N THR A 57 -3.49 -26.36 -0.74
CA THR A 57 -2.98 -26.77 0.57
C THR A 57 -2.37 -28.17 0.52
N SER A 58 -1.09 -28.28 0.83
CA SER A 58 -0.44 -29.55 1.18
C SER A 58 -0.73 -29.87 2.64
N ILE A 59 -1.79 -30.65 2.87
CA ILE A 59 -2.41 -30.86 4.18
C ILE A 59 -1.43 -31.51 5.18
N VAL A 60 -1.23 -30.86 6.32
CA VAL A 60 -0.59 -31.42 7.51
C VAL A 60 -1.66 -32.13 8.34
N ASP A 61 -1.63 -33.47 8.35
CA ASP A 61 -2.52 -34.29 9.16
C ASP A 61 -1.73 -35.14 10.17
N ARG A 62 -2.42 -36.00 10.91
CA ARG A 62 -1.80 -36.90 11.89
C ARG A 62 -0.76 -37.85 11.27
N HIS A 63 -0.85 -38.16 9.99
CA HIS A 63 0.10 -39.06 9.32
C HIS A 63 1.39 -38.33 9.02
N VAL A 64 1.30 -37.06 8.58
CA VAL A 64 2.47 -36.18 8.43
C VAL A 64 3.23 -36.05 9.76
N LEU A 65 2.54 -35.92 10.89
CA LEU A 65 3.19 -35.87 12.21
C LEU A 65 3.93 -37.16 12.59
N ALA A 66 3.51 -38.31 12.06
CA ALA A 66 4.09 -39.61 12.39
C ALA A 66 5.18 -40.06 11.40
N GLN A 67 5.05 -39.71 10.13
CA GLN A 67 5.86 -40.24 9.02
C GLN A 67 6.68 -39.16 8.31
N GLY A 68 6.44 -37.87 8.59
CA GLY A 68 7.02 -36.73 7.88
C GLY A 68 6.18 -36.26 6.70
N SER A 69 6.40 -35.02 6.26
CA SER A 69 5.67 -34.39 5.14
C SER A 69 6.35 -34.54 3.78
N GLN A 70 7.58 -35.06 3.74
CA GLN A 70 8.45 -35.02 2.55
C GLN A 70 7.77 -35.53 1.28
N GLU A 71 7.30 -36.78 1.28
CA GLU A 71 6.70 -37.40 0.10
C GLU A 71 5.46 -36.63 -0.36
N LYS A 72 4.62 -36.21 0.60
CA LYS A 72 3.36 -35.50 0.33
C LYS A 72 3.59 -34.11 -0.26
N VAL A 73 4.59 -33.38 0.23
CA VAL A 73 4.92 -32.04 -0.30
C VAL A 73 5.48 -32.17 -1.71
N VAL A 74 6.44 -33.07 -1.93
CA VAL A 74 7.04 -33.30 -3.26
C VAL A 74 5.99 -33.78 -4.26
N GLU A 75 5.17 -34.77 -3.89
CA GLU A 75 4.10 -35.29 -4.75
C GLU A 75 3.09 -34.19 -5.13
N ASN A 76 2.69 -33.34 -4.18
CA ASN A 76 1.77 -32.24 -4.48
C ASN A 76 2.38 -31.19 -5.41
N ILE A 77 3.67 -30.88 -5.27
CA ILE A 77 4.38 -29.99 -6.20
C ILE A 77 4.40 -30.61 -7.59
N THR A 78 4.90 -31.84 -7.74
CA THR A 78 5.00 -32.54 -9.02
C THR A 78 3.62 -32.78 -9.67
N ARG A 79 2.58 -33.02 -8.86
CA ARG A 79 1.21 -33.16 -9.34
C ARG A 79 0.69 -31.84 -9.89
N LYS A 80 0.89 -30.73 -9.17
CA LYS A 80 0.43 -29.41 -9.61
C LYS A 80 1.18 -28.89 -10.83
N ASP A 81 2.47 -29.19 -10.93
CA ASP A 81 3.25 -28.96 -12.14
C ASP A 81 2.59 -29.60 -13.38
N LYS A 82 2.19 -30.88 -13.27
CA LYS A 82 1.54 -31.62 -14.37
C LYS A 82 0.11 -31.17 -14.67
N GLU A 83 -0.66 -30.83 -13.64
CA GLU A 83 -2.07 -30.44 -13.78
C GLU A 83 -2.22 -29.03 -14.39
N GLU A 84 -1.43 -28.07 -13.90
CA GLU A 84 -1.65 -26.64 -14.19
C GLU A 84 -0.51 -25.99 -15.00
N ASN A 85 0.65 -26.64 -15.13
CA ASN A 85 1.84 -26.14 -15.83
C ASN A 85 2.21 -24.68 -15.47
N PRO A 86 2.34 -24.36 -14.16
CA PRO A 86 2.74 -23.03 -13.72
C PRO A 86 4.17 -22.67 -14.17
N ASP A 87 4.48 -21.38 -14.28
CA ASP A 87 5.84 -20.90 -14.51
C ASP A 87 6.68 -21.00 -13.23
N LEU A 88 6.03 -20.84 -12.07
CA LEU A 88 6.62 -20.91 -10.74
C LEU A 88 5.65 -21.57 -9.76
N ILE A 89 6.15 -22.53 -8.98
CA ILE A 89 5.51 -23.01 -7.75
C ILE A 89 6.21 -22.42 -6.54
N LEU A 90 5.45 -21.74 -5.69
CA LEU A 90 5.94 -21.18 -4.43
C LEU A 90 5.47 -22.02 -3.24
N LEU A 91 6.37 -22.81 -2.66
CA LEU A 91 6.10 -23.53 -1.41
C LEU A 91 6.03 -22.51 -0.27
N THR A 92 4.85 -22.39 0.33
CA THR A 92 4.55 -21.42 1.38
C THR A 92 4.41 -22.17 2.71
N PRO A 93 5.38 -22.06 3.64
CA PRO A 93 5.20 -22.60 4.98
C PRO A 93 4.06 -21.86 5.69
N THR A 94 3.53 -22.44 6.77
CA THR A 94 2.60 -21.78 7.70
C THR A 94 3.16 -21.73 9.12
N CYS A 95 2.38 -21.19 10.06
CA CYS A 95 2.71 -21.23 11.49
C CYS A 95 2.89 -22.67 11.98
N THR A 96 2.07 -23.60 11.51
CA THR A 96 2.18 -25.03 11.86
C THR A 96 3.46 -25.65 11.28
N SER A 97 3.73 -25.46 9.99
CA SER A 97 4.94 -26.02 9.36
C SER A 97 6.23 -25.46 9.94
N SER A 98 6.20 -24.20 10.40
CA SER A 98 7.34 -23.58 11.08
C SER A 98 7.68 -24.25 12.42
N ILE A 99 6.68 -24.83 13.10
CA ILE A 99 6.90 -25.60 14.34
C ILE A 99 7.48 -26.97 14.05
N LEU A 100 7.09 -27.61 12.94
CA LEU A 100 7.58 -28.96 12.60
C LEU A 100 9.08 -28.98 12.30
N GLN A 101 9.66 -27.83 11.90
CA GLN A 101 11.08 -27.66 11.60
C GLN A 101 11.61 -28.69 10.59
N GLU A 102 10.76 -29.08 9.64
CA GLU A 102 11.16 -29.94 8.53
C GLU A 102 12.05 -29.17 7.54
N ASP A 103 12.91 -29.90 6.83
CA ASP A 103 13.79 -29.33 5.82
C ASP A 103 13.05 -29.10 4.50
N LEU A 104 12.16 -28.10 4.51
CA LEU A 104 11.36 -27.72 3.34
C LEU A 104 12.23 -27.30 2.15
N GLN A 105 13.44 -26.79 2.41
CA GLN A 105 14.35 -26.39 1.34
C GLN A 105 14.83 -27.62 0.56
N ASN A 106 15.16 -28.71 1.25
CA ASN A 106 15.48 -29.98 0.58
C ASN A 106 14.28 -30.54 -0.20
N PHE A 107 13.06 -30.39 0.32
CA PHE A 107 11.86 -30.83 -0.41
C PHE A 107 11.67 -30.06 -1.71
N VAL A 108 11.86 -28.74 -1.67
CA VAL A 108 11.85 -27.88 -2.87
C VAL A 108 12.93 -28.32 -3.84
N ASN A 109 14.18 -28.48 -3.38
CA ASN A 109 15.29 -28.89 -4.26
C ASN A 109 15.01 -30.22 -4.96
N ARG A 110 14.41 -31.19 -4.25
CA ARG A 110 14.02 -32.48 -4.83
C ARG A 110 12.88 -32.31 -5.83
N ALA A 111 11.85 -31.55 -5.50
CA ALA A 111 10.72 -31.31 -6.40
C ALA A 111 11.14 -30.54 -7.66
N SER A 112 12.10 -29.62 -7.57
CA SER A 112 12.68 -28.91 -8.72
C SER A 112 13.38 -29.82 -9.72
N LEU A 113 13.88 -30.99 -9.31
CA LEU A 113 14.50 -31.97 -10.21
C LEU A 113 13.46 -32.78 -11.00
N GLU A 114 12.24 -32.91 -10.46
CA GLU A 114 11.15 -33.70 -11.04
C GLU A 114 10.12 -32.84 -11.79
N SER A 115 10.08 -31.53 -11.54
CA SER A 115 9.11 -30.58 -12.10
C SER A 115 9.71 -29.80 -13.26
N ASN A 116 8.86 -29.38 -14.20
CA ASN A 116 9.28 -28.49 -15.30
C ASN A 116 9.29 -27.01 -14.89
N CYS A 117 8.39 -26.62 -13.98
CA CYS A 117 8.33 -25.26 -13.44
C CYS A 117 9.50 -24.95 -12.49
N ASP A 118 9.75 -23.66 -12.28
CA ASP A 118 10.62 -23.25 -11.18
C ASP A 118 9.91 -23.54 -9.85
N VAL A 119 10.67 -23.94 -8.82
CA VAL A 119 10.11 -24.14 -7.46
C VAL A 119 10.95 -23.36 -6.47
N ILE A 120 10.28 -22.52 -5.66
CA ILE A 120 10.93 -21.68 -4.64
C ILE A 120 10.27 -21.93 -3.28
N LEU A 121 11.06 -21.94 -2.21
CA LEU A 121 10.55 -21.87 -0.84
C LEU A 121 10.40 -20.40 -0.43
N ALA A 122 9.21 -19.99 0.00
CA ALA A 122 9.01 -18.65 0.53
C ALA A 122 9.85 -18.43 1.78
N ASP A 123 10.79 -17.49 1.72
CA ASP A 123 11.71 -17.18 2.82
C ASP A 123 11.05 -16.27 3.85
N VAL A 124 10.15 -16.86 4.64
CA VAL A 124 9.28 -16.14 5.57
C VAL A 124 9.20 -16.83 6.92
N ASN A 125 9.39 -16.05 7.99
CA ASN A 125 9.26 -16.54 9.36
C ASN A 125 7.95 -16.08 10.03
N HIS A 126 7.02 -17.02 10.20
CA HIS A 126 5.65 -16.81 10.70
C HIS A 126 5.53 -16.18 12.08
N TYR A 127 6.57 -16.26 12.91
CA TYR A 127 6.56 -15.71 14.26
C TYR A 127 7.32 -14.38 14.37
N ARG A 128 7.96 -13.93 13.30
CA ARG A 128 8.76 -12.70 13.27
C ARG A 128 8.19 -11.62 12.36
N VAL A 129 7.53 -12.01 11.27
CA VAL A 129 7.00 -11.07 10.30
C VAL A 129 5.49 -11.24 10.16
N ASN A 130 4.81 -10.14 9.84
CA ASN A 130 3.38 -10.15 9.54
C ASN A 130 3.11 -10.30 8.04
N GLU A 131 1.83 -10.28 7.65
CA GLU A 131 1.38 -10.32 6.25
C GLU A 131 2.12 -9.32 5.33
N LEU A 132 2.22 -8.04 5.71
CA LEU A 132 2.77 -7.00 4.84
C LEU A 132 4.28 -7.19 4.63
N GLN A 133 5.01 -7.44 5.71
CA GLN A 133 6.46 -7.71 5.65
C GLN A 133 6.78 -8.98 4.85
N ALA A 134 5.94 -10.01 4.96
CA ALA A 134 6.07 -11.23 4.20
C ALA A 134 5.78 -11.01 2.70
N ALA A 135 4.79 -10.18 2.37
CA ALA A 135 4.52 -9.79 0.99
C ALA A 135 5.71 -9.06 0.36
N ASP A 136 6.26 -8.04 1.04
CA ASP A 136 7.41 -7.28 0.54
C ASP A 136 8.63 -8.18 0.30
N ARG A 137 8.95 -9.04 1.28
CA ARG A 137 10.05 -10.01 1.17
C ARG A 137 9.83 -11.05 0.07
N THR A 138 8.60 -11.58 -0.06
CA THR A 138 8.28 -12.58 -1.09
C THR A 138 8.43 -11.97 -2.50
N LEU A 139 7.96 -10.73 -2.68
CA LEU A 139 8.09 -10.04 -3.96
C LEU A 139 9.56 -9.84 -4.34
N GLU A 140 10.36 -9.37 -3.38
CA GLU A 140 11.80 -9.17 -3.57
C GLU A 140 12.51 -10.50 -3.88
N GLN A 141 12.18 -11.57 -3.16
CA GLN A 141 12.74 -12.91 -3.37
C GLN A 141 12.47 -13.43 -4.80
N ILE A 142 11.24 -13.32 -5.28
CA ILE A 142 10.87 -13.76 -6.64
C ILE A 142 11.63 -12.93 -7.69
N VAL A 143 11.66 -11.61 -7.52
CA VAL A 143 12.37 -10.71 -8.44
C VAL A 143 13.86 -11.02 -8.49
N ARG A 144 14.51 -11.16 -7.33
CA ARG A 144 15.92 -11.52 -7.21
C ARG A 144 16.19 -12.85 -7.89
N PHE A 145 15.39 -13.88 -7.63
CA PHE A 145 15.56 -15.20 -8.22
C PHE A 145 15.57 -15.16 -9.76
N TYR A 146 14.58 -14.52 -10.38
CA TYR A 146 14.49 -14.47 -11.85
C TYR A 146 15.55 -13.59 -12.49
N ILE A 147 15.93 -12.48 -11.85
CA ILE A 147 17.00 -11.61 -12.32
C ILE A 147 18.36 -12.33 -12.25
N GLU A 148 18.70 -12.93 -11.11
CA GLU A 148 19.95 -13.67 -10.94
C GLU A 148 20.02 -14.86 -11.90
N ARG A 149 18.91 -15.57 -12.13
CA ARG A 149 18.84 -16.66 -13.10
C ARG A 149 19.17 -16.19 -14.51
N GLU A 150 18.62 -15.06 -14.95
CA GLU A 150 18.91 -14.53 -16.29
C GLU A 150 20.37 -14.07 -16.41
N THR A 151 20.94 -13.47 -15.34
CA THR A 151 22.36 -13.10 -15.35
C THR A 151 23.29 -14.32 -15.50
N LYS A 152 22.97 -15.44 -14.84
CA LYS A 152 23.72 -16.70 -14.98
C LYS A 152 23.61 -17.28 -16.39
N LYS A 153 22.40 -17.34 -16.96
CA LYS A 153 22.18 -17.81 -18.34
C LYS A 153 22.98 -17.00 -19.36
N ASN A 154 22.93 -15.67 -19.25
CA ASN A 154 23.69 -14.77 -20.14
C ASN A 154 25.22 -14.97 -20.03
N PHE A 155 25.71 -15.31 -18.83
CA PHE A 155 27.14 -15.60 -18.62
C PHE A 155 27.54 -16.93 -19.27
N GLU A 156 26.74 -17.98 -19.10
CA GLU A 156 26.96 -19.28 -19.73
C GLU A 156 26.96 -19.18 -21.26
N ASP A 157 25.97 -18.52 -21.86
CA ASP A 157 25.88 -18.32 -23.32
C ASP A 157 27.08 -17.54 -23.89
N ARG A 158 27.60 -16.55 -23.15
CA ARG A 158 28.81 -15.81 -23.54
C ARG A 158 30.07 -16.64 -23.42
N SER A 159 30.18 -17.50 -22.41
CA SER A 159 31.32 -18.40 -22.25
C SER A 159 31.35 -19.49 -23.35
N LEU A 160 30.19 -19.98 -23.77
CA LEU A 160 30.03 -20.93 -24.87
C LEU A 160 30.33 -20.30 -26.24
N SER A 161 29.87 -19.08 -26.50
CA SER A 161 30.17 -18.36 -27.75
C SER A 161 31.64 -17.91 -27.85
N ALA A 162 32.29 -17.60 -26.73
CA ALA A 162 33.74 -17.34 -26.68
C ALA A 162 34.57 -18.60 -26.98
N SER A 163 34.16 -19.76 -26.46
CA SER A 163 34.86 -21.04 -26.72
C SER A 163 34.63 -21.60 -28.13
N LEU A 164 33.56 -21.20 -28.83
CA LEU A 164 33.34 -21.52 -30.24
C LEU A 164 34.10 -20.60 -31.21
N SER A 165 34.47 -19.38 -30.79
CA SER A 165 35.22 -18.42 -31.60
C SER A 165 36.73 -18.52 -31.44
N GLU A 166 37.21 -19.02 -30.29
CA GLU A 166 38.61 -19.39 -30.09
C GLU A 166 38.79 -20.90 -30.28
N GLY A 167 39.19 -21.33 -31.47
CA GLY A 167 39.55 -22.71 -31.78
C GLY A 167 40.81 -23.18 -31.05
N LYS A 168 40.79 -23.23 -29.71
CA LYS A 168 41.80 -23.88 -28.87
C LYS A 168 41.11 -24.81 -27.88
N ALA A 169 41.01 -26.06 -28.29
CA ALA A 169 40.96 -27.17 -27.36
C ALA A 169 42.24 -27.16 -26.51
N ASP A 170 42.07 -27.57 -25.25
CA ASP A 170 43.08 -27.88 -24.25
C ASP A 170 43.54 -26.75 -23.31
N HIS A 171 43.14 -26.95 -22.05
CA HIS A 171 43.53 -26.29 -20.80
C HIS A 171 42.75 -25.04 -20.35
N ILE A 172 41.52 -25.26 -19.87
CA ILE A 172 40.98 -24.47 -18.76
C ILE A 172 40.76 -25.42 -17.57
N LYS A 173 41.66 -25.35 -16.59
CA LYS A 173 41.49 -25.99 -15.28
C LYS A 173 40.21 -25.43 -14.64
N LYS A 174 39.44 -26.31 -14.00
CA LYS A 174 38.39 -25.94 -13.03
C LYS A 174 38.98 -24.92 -12.05
N VAL A 175 38.58 -23.66 -12.18
CA VAL A 175 38.82 -22.62 -11.17
C VAL A 175 37.51 -22.47 -10.41
N ASP A 176 37.61 -22.54 -9.09
CA ASP A 176 36.49 -22.61 -8.15
C ASP A 176 35.50 -21.43 -8.31
N ALA A 177 34.21 -21.76 -8.32
CA ALA A 177 33.09 -20.86 -8.60
C ALA A 177 32.82 -19.80 -7.50
N ASN A 178 33.62 -19.76 -6.42
CA ASN A 178 33.36 -18.88 -5.27
C ASN A 178 34.27 -17.64 -5.17
N GLU A 179 35.37 -17.54 -5.91
CA GLU A 179 36.30 -16.40 -5.76
C GLU A 179 36.03 -15.21 -6.70
N ASN A 180 35.11 -15.33 -7.68
CA ASN A 180 34.88 -14.29 -8.69
C ASN A 180 33.62 -13.42 -8.50
N LEU A 181 32.81 -13.65 -7.44
CA LEU A 181 31.62 -12.83 -7.18
C LEU A 181 31.93 -11.38 -6.80
N GLN A 182 33.10 -11.11 -6.22
CA GLN A 182 33.51 -9.73 -5.89
C GLN A 182 33.99 -8.93 -7.11
N ASN A 183 34.63 -9.59 -8.08
CA ASN A 183 35.08 -8.96 -9.34
C ASN A 183 33.95 -8.75 -10.38
N LEU A 184 32.73 -9.24 -10.11
CA LEU A 184 31.55 -9.00 -10.95
C LEU A 184 31.02 -7.55 -10.83
N SER A 185 31.17 -6.93 -9.66
CA SER A 185 30.61 -5.59 -9.38
C SER A 185 31.20 -4.48 -10.27
N GLU A 186 32.45 -4.60 -10.71
CA GLU A 186 33.10 -3.62 -11.58
C GLU A 186 32.81 -3.82 -13.08
N ASN A 187 32.34 -5.00 -13.49
CA ASN A 187 32.03 -5.32 -14.90
C ASN A 187 30.52 -5.27 -15.25
N ILE A 188 29.63 -4.99 -14.28
CA ILE A 188 28.18 -4.80 -14.50
C ILE A 188 27.85 -3.40 -15.08
N GLU A 189 28.85 -2.58 -15.43
CA GLU A 189 28.65 -1.53 -16.45
C GLU A 189 28.45 -2.12 -17.88
N GLN A 190 28.27 -3.45 -18.02
CA GLN A 190 27.77 -4.10 -19.22
C GLN A 190 26.35 -3.63 -19.57
N ILE A 191 26.28 -2.49 -20.26
CA ILE A 191 25.25 -2.02 -21.20
C ILE A 191 23.89 -2.72 -21.03
N ILE A 192 23.20 -2.45 -19.92
CA ILE A 192 21.77 -2.74 -19.83
C ILE A 192 21.10 -1.72 -20.74
N GLU A 193 20.62 -2.18 -21.90
CA GLU A 193 19.92 -1.34 -22.85
C GLU A 193 18.58 -0.89 -22.24
N LYS A 194 18.47 0.41 -21.98
CA LYS A 194 17.24 1.05 -21.51
C LYS A 194 16.27 1.19 -22.68
N THR A 195 14.98 1.29 -22.37
CA THR A 195 13.95 1.56 -23.38
C THR A 195 14.20 2.88 -24.11
N GLU A 196 13.83 2.97 -25.38
CA GLU A 196 14.04 4.16 -26.23
C GLU A 196 13.39 5.43 -25.66
N LYS A 197 12.19 5.29 -25.09
CA LYS A 197 11.48 6.36 -24.38
C LYS A 197 11.60 6.18 -22.87
N PRO A 198 11.47 7.27 -22.08
CA PRO A 198 11.38 7.17 -20.63
C PRO A 198 10.27 6.21 -20.22
N SER A 199 10.66 5.18 -19.48
CA SER A 199 9.74 4.17 -18.97
C SER A 199 9.96 3.87 -17.50
N VAL A 200 8.94 3.34 -16.84
CA VAL A 200 8.92 3.13 -15.40
C VAL A 200 8.33 1.79 -15.01
N ASN A 201 8.85 1.17 -13.96
CA ASN A 201 8.20 0.03 -13.31
C ASN A 201 7.33 0.51 -12.14
N ILE A 202 6.15 -0.07 -11.96
CA ILE A 202 5.31 0.14 -10.78
C ILE A 202 5.42 -1.12 -9.91
N LEU A 203 5.94 -0.96 -8.69
CA LEU A 203 6.22 -2.06 -7.76
C LEU A 203 5.23 -2.01 -6.59
N GLY A 204 4.66 -3.15 -6.19
CA GLY A 204 3.83 -3.26 -4.97
C GLY A 204 2.32 -3.25 -5.18
N ILE A 205 1.84 -3.30 -6.42
CA ILE A 205 0.41 -3.50 -6.72
C ILE A 205 0.12 -5.01 -6.66
N PHE A 206 -0.83 -5.43 -5.83
CA PHE A 206 -1.13 -6.84 -5.55
C PHE A 206 -2.59 -7.06 -5.15
N THR A 207 -3.04 -8.31 -5.26
CA THR A 207 -4.38 -8.80 -4.85
C THR A 207 -4.66 -8.52 -3.38
N LEU A 208 -5.95 -8.34 -3.06
CA LEU A 208 -6.52 -7.93 -1.79
C LEU A 208 -5.97 -6.60 -1.26
N GLY A 209 -5.27 -5.83 -2.11
CA GLY A 209 -4.83 -4.48 -1.81
C GLY A 209 -6.01 -3.50 -1.77
N PHE A 210 -5.94 -2.52 -0.88
CA PHE A 210 -6.99 -1.52 -0.75
C PHE A 210 -7.01 -0.62 -1.99
N HIS A 211 -8.01 -0.80 -2.86
CA HIS A 211 -8.20 -0.04 -4.11
C HIS A 211 -7.06 -0.14 -5.15
N ASN A 212 -6.09 -1.04 -4.96
CA ASN A 212 -4.91 -1.22 -5.82
C ASN A 212 -5.22 -1.35 -7.32
N GLN A 213 -6.31 -2.03 -7.71
CA GLN A 213 -6.69 -2.16 -9.12
C GLN A 213 -7.06 -0.81 -9.76
N HIS A 214 -7.72 0.07 -9.01
CA HIS A 214 -8.09 1.41 -9.49
C HIS A 214 -6.89 2.35 -9.47
N ASP A 215 -6.09 2.26 -8.41
CA ASP A 215 -4.85 3.03 -8.28
C ASP A 215 -3.85 2.71 -9.40
N CYS A 216 -3.72 1.44 -9.78
CA CYS A 216 -2.90 1.04 -10.92
C CYS A 216 -3.37 1.68 -12.24
N ARG A 217 -4.69 1.76 -12.47
CA ARG A 217 -5.24 2.43 -13.66
C ARG A 217 -4.99 3.93 -13.63
N GLU A 218 -5.16 4.56 -12.47
CA GLU A 218 -4.93 6.01 -12.31
C GLU A 218 -3.45 6.39 -12.47
N LEU A 219 -2.54 5.58 -11.92
CA LEU A 219 -1.10 5.76 -12.12
C LEU A 219 -0.71 5.60 -13.59
N LYS A 220 -1.22 4.58 -14.28
CA LYS A 220 -1.00 4.40 -15.73
C LYS A 220 -1.49 5.60 -16.52
N ARG A 221 -2.68 6.12 -16.20
CA ARG A 221 -3.26 7.32 -16.83
C ARG A 221 -2.39 8.55 -16.59
N LEU A 222 -1.99 8.79 -15.33
CA LEU A 222 -1.14 9.92 -14.95
C LEU A 222 0.22 9.86 -15.66
N LEU A 223 0.85 8.69 -15.73
CA LEU A 223 2.14 8.52 -16.41
C LEU A 223 2.02 8.71 -17.93
N ALA A 224 0.93 8.21 -18.54
CA ALA A 224 0.65 8.43 -19.95
C ALA A 224 0.47 9.92 -20.28
N ASP A 225 -0.23 10.68 -19.43
CA ASP A 225 -0.37 12.14 -19.56
C ASP A 225 1.00 12.86 -19.48
N LEU A 226 1.97 12.28 -18.76
CA LEU A 226 3.36 12.76 -18.68
C LEU A 226 4.27 12.20 -19.79
N ASN A 227 3.72 11.49 -20.78
CA ASN A 227 4.41 10.78 -21.86
C ASN A 227 5.37 9.66 -21.42
N ILE A 228 5.26 9.18 -20.17
CA ILE A 228 6.11 8.12 -19.62
C ILE A 228 5.43 6.77 -19.82
N GLU A 229 6.13 5.83 -20.44
CA GLU A 229 5.58 4.49 -20.69
C GLU A 229 5.73 3.60 -19.45
N VAL A 230 4.73 2.79 -19.14
CA VAL A 230 4.84 1.79 -18.08
C VAL A 230 5.50 0.54 -18.67
N ASN A 231 6.68 0.18 -18.16
CA ASN A 231 7.42 -0.99 -18.59
C ASN A 231 6.79 -2.26 -17.99
N LEU A 232 6.72 -2.34 -16.65
CA LEU A 232 6.10 -3.45 -15.94
C LEU A 232 5.35 -2.97 -14.70
N VAL A 233 4.31 -3.71 -14.33
CA VAL A 233 3.63 -3.61 -13.03
C VAL A 233 3.80 -4.94 -12.33
N ILE A 234 4.39 -4.94 -11.13
CA ILE A 234 4.61 -6.17 -10.37
C ILE A 234 4.11 -6.04 -8.92
N PRO A 235 3.60 -7.14 -8.33
CA PRO A 235 3.35 -8.44 -8.96
C PRO A 235 2.11 -8.49 -9.89
N GLU A 236 1.16 -7.56 -9.74
CA GLU A 236 -0.16 -7.61 -10.40
C GLU A 236 -0.10 -7.76 -11.93
N GLY A 237 -0.56 -8.92 -12.41
CA GLY A 237 -0.83 -9.19 -13.82
C GLY A 237 0.40 -9.41 -14.70
N SER A 238 1.60 -9.46 -14.13
CA SER A 238 2.85 -9.75 -14.85
C SER A 238 3.18 -11.24 -14.86
N SER A 239 3.89 -11.70 -15.88
CA SER A 239 4.49 -13.04 -15.89
C SER A 239 5.90 -12.98 -15.31
N VAL A 240 6.31 -14.03 -14.59
CA VAL A 240 7.66 -14.15 -14.03
C VAL A 240 8.76 -14.11 -15.10
N HIS A 241 8.47 -14.51 -16.35
CA HIS A 241 9.41 -14.42 -17.47
C HIS A 241 9.70 -12.99 -17.92
N GLU A 242 8.82 -12.04 -17.58
CA GLU A 242 8.99 -10.63 -17.89
C GLU A 242 9.91 -9.92 -16.90
N LEU A 243 10.17 -10.50 -15.72
CA LEU A 243 10.95 -9.87 -14.64
C LEU A 243 12.36 -9.47 -15.07
N LYS A 244 12.95 -10.17 -16.05
CA LYS A 244 14.23 -9.78 -16.65
C LYS A 244 14.21 -8.42 -17.36
N ASN A 245 13.02 -7.95 -17.76
CA ASN A 245 12.85 -6.64 -18.39
C ASN A 245 12.74 -5.50 -17.35
N LEU A 246 12.71 -5.78 -16.04
CA LEU A 246 12.68 -4.73 -15.01
C LEU A 246 13.85 -3.75 -15.17
N THR A 247 15.03 -4.28 -15.47
CA THR A 247 16.26 -3.48 -15.59
C THR A 247 16.27 -2.56 -16.83
N LYS A 248 15.37 -2.76 -17.79
CA LYS A 248 15.23 -1.91 -18.99
C LYS A 248 14.53 -0.58 -18.70
N ALA A 249 13.75 -0.49 -17.62
CA ALA A 249 13.10 0.75 -17.24
C ALA A 249 14.10 1.80 -16.76
N TRP A 250 13.71 3.07 -16.83
CA TRP A 250 14.57 4.18 -16.43
C TRP A 250 14.60 4.35 -14.91
N PHE A 251 13.47 4.15 -14.25
CA PHE A 251 13.32 4.26 -12.80
C PHE A 251 12.15 3.39 -12.31
N ASN A 252 11.94 3.33 -10.99
CA ASN A 252 10.86 2.59 -10.36
C ASN A 252 9.92 3.52 -9.56
N ILE A 253 8.66 3.14 -9.40
CA ILE A 253 7.69 3.77 -8.51
C ILE A 253 7.21 2.74 -7.51
N VAL A 254 7.19 3.13 -6.23
CA VAL A 254 6.64 2.36 -5.12
C VAL A 254 5.49 3.18 -4.52
N PRO A 255 4.23 2.91 -4.90
CA PRO A 255 3.09 3.69 -4.44
C PRO A 255 2.70 3.40 -2.99
N TYR A 256 3.01 2.20 -2.46
CA TYR A 256 2.71 1.81 -1.09
C TYR A 256 4.00 1.48 -0.33
N ARG A 257 4.14 2.06 0.86
CA ARG A 257 5.28 1.86 1.77
C ARG A 257 5.47 0.39 2.14
N GLU A 258 4.36 -0.31 2.33
CA GLU A 258 4.31 -1.64 2.93
C GLU A 258 4.79 -2.76 2.01
N VAL A 259 4.73 -2.57 0.68
CA VAL A 259 5.06 -3.61 -0.31
C VAL A 259 5.69 -2.99 -1.55
N GLY A 260 6.84 -3.52 -1.97
CA GLY A 260 7.61 -3.08 -3.14
C GLY A 260 8.91 -2.35 -2.79
N LEU A 261 9.09 -1.93 -1.54
CA LEU A 261 10.25 -1.17 -1.11
C LEU A 261 11.52 -2.03 -1.08
N MET A 262 11.46 -3.26 -0.55
CA MET A 262 12.61 -4.17 -0.56
C MET A 262 13.11 -4.44 -1.98
N THR A 263 12.17 -4.64 -2.92
CA THR A 263 12.49 -4.81 -4.35
C THR A 263 13.12 -3.55 -4.94
N ALA A 264 12.61 -2.37 -4.60
CA ALA A 264 13.16 -1.11 -5.08
C ALA A 264 14.59 -0.87 -4.57
N ASP A 265 14.82 -1.12 -3.28
CA ASP A 265 16.15 -1.01 -2.65
C ASP A 265 17.15 -1.99 -3.27
N PHE A 266 16.70 -3.22 -3.60
CA PHE A 266 17.51 -4.20 -4.32
C PHE A 266 17.90 -3.69 -5.72
N LEU A 267 16.93 -3.18 -6.49
CA LEU A 267 17.17 -2.65 -7.83
C LEU A 267 18.03 -1.38 -7.82
N GLU A 268 17.92 -0.56 -6.79
CA GLU A 268 18.77 0.61 -6.61
C GLU A 268 20.22 0.20 -6.33
N LYS A 269 20.44 -0.73 -5.39
CA LYS A 269 21.79 -1.17 -4.99
C LYS A 269 22.52 -1.92 -6.12
N GLU A 270 21.85 -2.86 -6.77
CA GLU A 270 22.48 -3.73 -7.77
C GLU A 270 22.50 -3.12 -9.17
N TYR A 271 21.47 -2.35 -9.54
CA TYR A 271 21.29 -1.84 -10.91
C TYR A 271 21.28 -0.32 -11.02
N GLN A 272 21.54 0.40 -9.92
CA GLN A 272 21.58 1.87 -9.86
C GLN A 272 20.28 2.49 -10.41
N MET A 273 19.16 1.80 -10.22
CA MET A 273 17.85 2.26 -10.66
C MET A 273 17.22 3.13 -9.58
N PRO A 274 17.06 4.45 -9.82
CA PRO A 274 16.41 5.31 -8.84
C PRO A 274 14.93 4.92 -8.71
N PHE A 275 14.35 5.19 -7.54
CA PHE A 275 12.93 4.97 -7.31
C PHE A 275 12.26 6.15 -6.59
N ILE A 276 10.94 6.22 -6.74
CA ILE A 276 10.09 7.16 -6.03
C ILE A 276 9.18 6.39 -5.09
N ALA A 277 9.34 6.62 -3.78
CA ALA A 277 8.47 6.08 -2.73
C ALA A 277 7.48 7.11 -2.16
N THR A 278 7.37 8.29 -2.79
CA THR A 278 6.34 9.28 -2.41
C THR A 278 5.00 8.84 -3.00
N THR A 279 4.05 8.47 -2.15
CA THR A 279 2.70 8.10 -2.57
C THR A 279 1.95 9.31 -3.13
N PRO A 280 1.45 9.27 -4.38
CA PRO A 280 0.68 10.37 -4.97
C PRO A 280 -0.77 10.33 -4.48
N MET A 281 -1.00 10.60 -3.19
CA MET A 281 -2.33 10.65 -2.58
C MET A 281 -2.58 12.08 -2.08
N GLY A 282 -3.66 12.71 -2.55
CA GLY A 282 -3.91 14.13 -2.31
C GLY A 282 -3.18 15.05 -3.30
N ILE A 283 -3.55 16.33 -3.32
CA ILE A 283 -3.04 17.31 -4.29
C ILE A 283 -1.55 17.55 -4.06
N GLN A 284 -1.14 17.76 -2.80
CA GLN A 284 0.23 18.13 -2.47
C GLN A 284 1.21 17.00 -2.77
N GLN A 285 0.91 15.78 -2.32
CA GLN A 285 1.80 14.64 -2.54
C GLN A 285 1.83 14.22 -4.01
N THR A 286 0.71 14.31 -4.73
CA THR A 286 0.69 14.09 -6.19
C THR A 286 1.58 15.10 -6.91
N SER A 287 1.56 16.37 -6.50
CA SER A 287 2.43 17.41 -7.05
C SER A 287 3.91 17.14 -6.76
N GLN A 288 4.23 16.73 -5.53
CA GLN A 288 5.60 16.35 -5.13
C GLN A 288 6.10 15.15 -5.93
N PHE A 289 5.27 14.13 -6.08
CA PHE A 289 5.55 12.93 -6.88
C PHE A 289 5.90 13.29 -8.33
N ILE A 290 5.08 14.13 -8.99
CA ILE A 290 5.32 14.57 -10.37
C ILE A 290 6.63 15.38 -10.47
N ASN A 291 6.93 16.22 -9.48
CA ASN A 291 8.18 16.99 -9.45
C ASN A 291 9.40 16.07 -9.29
N GLN A 292 9.31 15.03 -8.46
CA GLN A 292 10.38 14.03 -8.30
C GLN A 292 10.63 13.24 -9.59
N ILE A 293 9.58 12.90 -10.34
CA ILE A 293 9.71 12.31 -11.69
C ILE A 293 10.55 13.23 -12.58
N GLY A 294 10.20 14.53 -12.64
CA GLY A 294 10.94 15.50 -13.44
C GLY A 294 12.42 15.59 -13.06
N GLN A 295 12.73 15.57 -11.76
CA GLN A 295 14.11 15.61 -11.24
C GLN A 295 14.92 14.36 -11.58
N ILE A 296 14.31 13.17 -11.46
CA ILE A 296 14.97 11.90 -11.82
C ILE A 296 15.27 11.88 -13.32
N LEU A 297 14.29 12.23 -14.16
CA LEU A 297 14.48 12.28 -15.61
C LEU A 297 15.55 13.31 -16.01
N GLU A 298 15.58 14.48 -15.38
CA GLU A 298 16.64 15.48 -15.58
C GLU A 298 18.03 14.92 -15.27
N THR A 299 18.15 14.20 -14.14
CA THR A 299 19.41 13.61 -13.70
C THR A 299 19.87 12.49 -14.65
N LEU A 300 18.96 11.59 -15.03
CA LEU A 300 19.26 10.44 -15.91
C LEU A 300 19.58 10.87 -17.35
N ILE A 301 18.83 11.83 -17.89
CA ILE A 301 19.08 12.31 -19.24
C ILE A 301 20.39 13.11 -19.28
N SER A 302 20.66 13.95 -18.27
CA SER A 302 21.91 14.70 -18.18
C SER A 302 23.15 13.81 -18.01
N SER A 303 23.04 12.71 -17.24
CA SER A 303 24.14 11.74 -17.08
C SER A 303 24.40 10.97 -18.38
N THR A 304 23.35 10.58 -19.09
CA THR A 304 23.43 9.93 -20.42
C THR A 304 24.12 10.84 -21.43
N PHE A 305 23.83 12.15 -21.43
CA PHE A 305 24.53 13.11 -22.28
C PHE A 305 26.02 13.27 -21.96
N LYS A 306 26.40 13.25 -20.68
CA LYS A 306 27.82 13.27 -20.29
C LYS A 306 28.55 12.00 -20.75
N LYS A 307 27.97 10.81 -20.57
CA LYS A 307 28.54 9.53 -21.03
C LYS A 307 28.71 9.50 -22.55
N ASN A 308 27.71 9.95 -23.32
CA ASN A 308 27.80 10.01 -24.79
C ASN A 308 28.82 11.04 -25.29
N LYS A 309 28.97 12.19 -24.61
CA LYS A 309 30.02 13.19 -24.93
C LYS A 309 31.43 12.65 -24.65
N ILE A 310 31.61 11.84 -23.61
CA ILE A 310 32.89 11.19 -23.28
C ILE A 310 33.24 10.07 -24.27
N LYS A 311 32.26 9.23 -24.66
CA LYS A 311 32.43 8.21 -25.73
C LYS A 311 32.78 8.86 -27.07
N PHE A 312 32.19 10.00 -27.37
CA PHE A 312 32.49 10.77 -28.57
C PHE A 312 33.92 11.33 -28.54
N ILE A 313 34.37 11.88 -27.40
CA ILE A 313 35.74 12.41 -27.24
C ILE A 313 36.79 11.28 -27.23
N SER A 314 36.49 10.09 -26.69
CA SER A 314 37.41 8.95 -26.72
C SER A 314 37.54 8.33 -28.11
N CYS A 315 36.44 8.26 -28.87
CA CYS A 315 36.44 7.84 -30.27
C CYS A 315 37.23 8.84 -31.14
N VAL A 316 37.02 10.15 -30.93
CA VAL A 316 37.78 11.21 -31.61
C VAL A 316 39.27 11.18 -31.23
N ARG A 317 39.64 10.90 -29.97
CA ARG A 317 41.05 10.71 -29.57
C ARG A 317 41.71 9.52 -30.26
N ASN A 318 40.98 8.43 -30.48
CA ASN A 318 41.48 7.27 -31.22
C ASN A 318 41.51 7.50 -32.75
N HIS A 319 40.67 8.40 -33.28
CA HIS A 319 40.68 8.79 -34.70
C HIS A 319 41.69 9.89 -35.07
N ILE A 320 42.32 10.58 -34.12
CA ILE A 320 43.38 11.57 -34.40
C ILE A 320 44.71 10.90 -34.86
N LYS A 321 44.80 9.56 -34.94
CA LYS A 321 45.98 8.86 -35.49
C LYS A 321 45.90 8.41 -36.94
N THR A 322 44.81 8.64 -37.66
CA THR A 322 44.74 8.33 -39.10
C THR A 322 44.00 9.45 -39.81
N LYS A 323 44.76 10.42 -40.31
CA LYS A 323 44.29 11.33 -41.37
C LYS A 323 44.07 10.50 -42.63
N GLU A 324 42.82 10.37 -43.04
CA GLU A 324 42.35 10.49 -44.43
C GLU A 324 40.89 10.01 -44.52
N GLN A 325 40.07 10.75 -45.27
CA GLN A 325 38.66 10.53 -45.61
C GLN A 325 37.61 11.19 -44.69
N GLU A 326 37.53 12.53 -44.81
CA GLU A 326 36.31 13.29 -44.51
C GLU A 326 35.39 13.27 -45.73
N LYS A 327 34.17 12.69 -45.59
CA LYS A 327 32.94 13.20 -46.23
C LYS A 327 31.60 12.56 -45.79
N ASP A 328 31.57 11.54 -44.94
CA ASP A 328 30.30 10.93 -44.48
C ASP A 328 29.87 11.28 -43.04
N ASP A 329 30.61 12.16 -42.36
CA ASP A 329 30.52 12.31 -40.90
C ASP A 329 29.74 13.56 -40.42
N GLU A 330 29.05 14.28 -41.33
CA GLU A 330 28.18 15.42 -40.99
C GLU A 330 26.69 15.05 -40.87
N ARG A 331 26.24 14.00 -41.57
CA ARG A 331 24.82 13.52 -41.54
C ARG A 331 24.47 12.73 -40.29
N SER A 332 25.45 12.08 -39.64
CA SER A 332 25.28 11.34 -38.39
C SER A 332 25.25 12.26 -37.16
N LYS A 333 26.07 13.34 -37.17
CA LYS A 333 26.13 14.37 -36.12
C LYS A 333 24.85 15.19 -36.03
N THR A 334 24.26 15.57 -37.17
CA THR A 334 22.99 16.33 -37.21
C THR A 334 21.82 15.48 -36.71
N LYS A 335 21.65 14.23 -37.14
CA LYS A 335 20.56 13.35 -36.68
C LYS A 335 20.53 13.11 -35.17
N ASN A 336 21.69 12.92 -34.55
CA ASN A 336 21.78 12.74 -33.09
C ASN A 336 21.46 14.05 -32.34
N GLN A 337 21.85 15.22 -32.84
CA GLN A 337 21.49 16.51 -32.25
C GLN A 337 19.99 16.82 -32.35
N THR A 338 19.33 16.49 -33.46
CA THR A 338 17.88 16.76 -33.65
C THR A 338 17.00 15.86 -32.78
N ASN A 339 17.37 14.59 -32.58
CA ASN A 339 16.66 13.70 -31.65
C ASN A 339 16.80 14.16 -30.19
N LEU A 340 17.96 14.73 -29.84
CA LEU A 340 18.24 15.25 -28.50
C LEU A 340 17.38 16.45 -28.13
N SER A 341 17.22 17.43 -29.03
CA SER A 341 16.39 18.61 -28.77
C SER A 341 14.91 18.24 -28.61
N ILE A 342 14.43 17.26 -29.38
CA ILE A 342 13.05 16.74 -29.29
C ILE A 342 12.82 16.03 -27.96
N ILE A 343 13.77 15.21 -27.49
CA ILE A 343 13.68 14.58 -26.17
C ILE A 343 13.69 15.65 -25.06
N TYR A 344 14.52 16.69 -25.19
CA TYR A 344 14.61 17.77 -24.22
C TYR A 344 13.31 18.60 -24.15
N GLU A 345 12.74 18.99 -25.28
CA GLU A 345 11.45 19.72 -25.34
C GLU A 345 10.28 18.88 -24.83
N LYS A 346 10.29 17.55 -25.09
CA LYS A 346 9.19 16.65 -24.77
C LYS A 346 9.19 16.13 -23.34
N TYR A 347 10.36 15.95 -22.71
CA TYR A 347 10.49 15.26 -21.42
C TYR A 347 11.24 16.05 -20.32
N LEU A 348 12.02 17.08 -20.66
CA LEU A 348 12.82 17.84 -19.69
C LEU A 348 12.35 19.26 -19.46
N ASN A 349 11.24 19.63 -20.11
CA ASN A 349 10.70 20.95 -19.93
C ASN A 349 10.06 21.08 -18.53
N LYS A 350 10.77 21.68 -17.56
CA LYS A 350 10.22 21.97 -16.23
C LYS A 350 8.91 22.75 -16.29
N VAL A 351 8.76 23.60 -17.30
CA VAL A 351 7.52 24.36 -17.56
C VAL A 351 6.37 23.41 -17.93
N PHE A 352 6.63 22.28 -18.60
CA PHE A 352 5.62 21.27 -18.90
C PHE A 352 5.05 20.64 -17.62
N TYR A 353 5.89 20.13 -16.72
CA TYR A 353 5.43 19.51 -15.46
C TYR A 353 4.70 20.51 -14.57
N GLN A 354 5.24 21.73 -14.43
CA GLN A 354 4.59 22.79 -13.66
C GLN A 354 3.23 23.19 -14.25
N ASN A 355 3.15 23.35 -15.57
CA ASN A 355 1.89 23.65 -16.25
C ASN A 355 0.90 22.50 -16.15
N TYR A 356 1.36 21.26 -16.22
CA TYR A 356 0.53 20.07 -16.05
C TYR A 356 -0.07 20.03 -14.65
N VAL A 357 0.75 20.16 -13.60
CA VAL A 357 0.30 20.21 -12.20
C VAL A 357 -0.69 21.37 -12.00
N LYS A 358 -0.37 22.56 -12.51
CA LYS A 358 -1.27 23.72 -12.42
C LYS A 358 -2.60 23.46 -13.11
N LYS A 359 -2.58 22.90 -14.33
CA LYS A 359 -3.79 22.62 -15.11
C LYS A 359 -4.65 21.56 -14.43
N GLN A 360 -4.04 20.46 -13.97
CA GLN A 360 -4.73 19.38 -13.28
C GLN A 360 -5.35 19.87 -11.97
N THR A 361 -4.59 20.59 -11.16
CA THR A 361 -5.05 21.11 -9.86
C THR A 361 -6.13 22.17 -10.02
N GLN A 362 -6.04 23.07 -11.01
CA GLN A 362 -6.99 24.18 -11.15
C GLN A 362 -8.27 23.82 -11.92
N PHE A 363 -8.19 22.89 -12.88
CA PHE A 363 -9.29 22.67 -13.84
C PHE A 363 -9.82 21.24 -13.92
N ILE A 364 -9.08 20.25 -13.44
CA ILE A 364 -9.48 18.84 -13.57
C ILE A 364 -9.87 18.25 -12.22
N SER A 365 -8.99 18.34 -11.22
CA SER A 365 -9.32 17.97 -9.85
C SER A 365 -10.29 18.98 -9.26
N GLN A 366 -11.47 18.50 -8.86
CA GLN A 366 -12.46 19.31 -8.16
C GLN A 366 -12.10 19.48 -6.68
N ALA A 367 -11.24 18.62 -6.13
CA ALA A 367 -10.82 18.71 -4.74
C ALA A 367 -10.18 20.06 -4.37
N ALA A 368 -9.42 20.67 -5.28
CA ALA A 368 -8.80 21.98 -5.06
C ALA A 368 -9.82 23.13 -5.00
N TRP A 369 -10.94 22.98 -5.71
CA TRP A 369 -12.05 23.92 -5.65
C TRP A 369 -12.92 23.64 -4.41
N PHE A 370 -13.18 22.36 -4.14
CA PHE A 370 -13.92 21.90 -2.97
C PHE A 370 -13.28 22.38 -1.67
N SER A 371 -11.95 22.32 -1.53
CA SER A 371 -11.26 22.85 -0.33
C SER A 371 -11.50 24.34 -0.07
N ARG A 372 -11.88 25.09 -1.10
CA ARG A 372 -12.19 26.53 -1.03
C ARG A 372 -13.68 26.81 -1.00
N SER A 373 -14.53 25.79 -1.13
CA SER A 373 -15.98 25.93 -1.12
C SER A 373 -16.50 26.17 0.29
N ILE A 374 -17.74 26.66 0.39
CA ILE A 374 -18.43 26.83 1.67
C ILE A 374 -18.63 25.48 2.39
N ASP A 375 -18.80 24.39 1.63
CA ASP A 375 -18.99 23.05 2.17
C ASP A 375 -17.75 22.58 2.94
N CYS A 376 -16.56 22.85 2.42
CA CYS A 376 -15.32 22.53 3.12
C CYS A 376 -15.01 23.52 4.25
N GLN A 377 -15.38 24.80 4.12
CA GLN A 377 -15.27 25.77 5.23
C GLN A 377 -16.03 25.29 6.48
N ASN A 378 -17.19 24.66 6.31
CA ASN A 378 -17.95 24.07 7.41
C ASN A 378 -17.20 22.94 8.14
N LEU A 379 -16.20 22.31 7.52
CA LEU A 379 -15.37 21.27 8.12
C LEU A 379 -14.22 21.85 8.96
N THR A 380 -13.86 23.12 8.75
CA THR A 380 -12.66 23.72 9.34
C THR A 380 -12.67 23.63 10.87
N GLY A 381 -11.56 23.17 11.44
CA GLY A 381 -11.39 23.01 12.89
C GLY A 381 -12.14 21.83 13.51
N LYS A 382 -12.92 21.05 12.74
CA LYS A 382 -13.50 19.81 13.29
C LYS A 382 -12.40 18.80 13.59
N ARG A 383 -12.53 18.16 14.75
CA ARG A 383 -11.56 17.20 15.27
C ARG A 383 -11.76 15.82 14.66
N THR A 384 -10.69 15.19 14.19
CA THR A 384 -10.71 13.87 13.56
C THR A 384 -9.65 12.94 14.13
N VAL A 385 -9.91 11.64 14.04
CA VAL A 385 -8.91 10.59 14.32
C VAL A 385 -8.64 9.82 13.04
N VAL A 386 -7.36 9.57 12.75
CA VAL A 386 -6.90 8.81 11.59
C VAL A 386 -6.19 7.54 12.06
N PHE A 387 -6.53 6.38 11.50
CA PHE A 387 -5.89 5.11 11.84
C PHE A 387 -5.86 4.13 10.65
N GLY A 388 -4.75 3.43 10.41
CA GLY A 388 -4.65 2.45 9.31
C GLY A 388 -3.25 1.91 9.09
N ASP A 389 -2.98 1.42 7.89
CA ASP A 389 -1.61 1.18 7.42
C ASP A 389 -0.81 2.50 7.36
N ALA A 390 0.50 2.40 7.19
CA ALA A 390 1.39 3.55 7.28
C ALA A 390 1.16 4.51 6.12
N THR A 391 1.00 3.99 4.90
CA THR A 391 0.79 4.79 3.67
C THR A 391 -0.47 5.64 3.76
N HIS A 392 -1.63 5.01 3.94
CA HIS A 392 -2.93 5.67 3.88
C HIS A 392 -3.13 6.58 5.08
N ALA A 393 -2.75 6.15 6.30
CA ALA A 393 -2.94 6.99 7.48
C ALA A 393 -2.03 8.24 7.44
N ALA A 394 -0.80 8.12 6.93
CA ALA A 394 0.09 9.28 6.80
C ALA A 394 -0.42 10.26 5.73
N ALA A 395 -0.82 9.75 4.56
CA ALA A 395 -1.36 10.56 3.48
C ALA A 395 -2.68 11.25 3.89
N MET A 396 -3.62 10.50 4.48
CA MET A 396 -4.90 11.04 4.95
C MET A 396 -4.68 12.12 6.02
N THR A 397 -3.76 11.93 6.95
CA THR A 397 -3.43 12.95 7.97
C THR A 397 -3.00 14.28 7.33
N LYS A 398 -2.17 14.23 6.29
CA LYS A 398 -1.73 15.43 5.55
C LYS A 398 -2.88 16.07 4.78
N ILE A 399 -3.71 15.28 4.10
CA ILE A 399 -4.86 15.78 3.31
C ILE A 399 -5.85 16.49 4.21
N LEU A 400 -6.29 15.84 5.29
CA LEU A 400 -7.28 16.41 6.21
C LEU A 400 -6.80 17.75 6.78
N THR A 401 -5.52 17.84 7.15
CA THR A 401 -4.94 19.04 7.77
C THR A 401 -4.67 20.15 6.77
N THR A 402 -4.00 19.83 5.65
CA THR A 402 -3.47 20.85 4.72
C THR A 402 -4.43 21.19 3.59
N GLU A 403 -5.31 20.27 3.20
CA GLU A 403 -6.22 20.43 2.07
C GLU A 403 -7.67 20.65 2.52
N MET A 404 -8.07 20.22 3.72
CA MET A 404 -9.48 20.29 4.17
C MET A 404 -9.70 21.08 5.47
N GLY A 405 -8.63 21.62 6.08
CA GLY A 405 -8.71 22.46 7.28
C GLY A 405 -9.19 21.74 8.55
N LEU A 406 -9.17 20.41 8.56
CA LEU A 406 -9.55 19.59 9.72
C LEU A 406 -8.41 19.50 10.74
N GLN A 407 -8.75 19.32 12.01
CA GLN A 407 -7.78 19.11 13.07
C GLN A 407 -7.62 17.61 13.36
N VAL A 408 -6.50 17.03 12.97
CA VAL A 408 -6.20 15.62 13.28
C VAL A 408 -5.67 15.51 14.72
N VAL A 409 -6.55 15.12 15.64
CA VAL A 409 -6.21 15.02 17.07
C VAL A 409 -5.51 13.73 17.44
N CYS A 410 -5.47 12.75 16.55
CA CYS A 410 -4.66 11.55 16.70
C CYS A 410 -4.47 10.93 15.32
N ALA A 411 -3.23 10.71 14.92
CA ALA A 411 -2.89 9.86 13.78
C ALA A 411 -2.23 8.58 14.28
N GLY A 412 -2.60 7.43 13.73
CA GLY A 412 -2.01 6.17 14.18
C GLY A 412 -1.87 5.14 13.09
N THR A 413 -1.00 4.17 13.36
CA THR A 413 -0.80 3.03 12.48
C THR A 413 -0.59 1.73 13.24
N TYR A 414 -1.00 0.63 12.62
CA TYR A 414 -0.70 -0.72 13.08
C TYR A 414 0.64 -1.26 12.54
N CYS A 415 1.29 -0.56 11.61
CA CYS A 415 2.59 -0.92 11.05
C CYS A 415 3.73 -0.58 12.02
N LYS A 416 3.87 -1.37 13.08
CA LYS A 416 4.88 -1.14 14.14
C LYS A 416 6.33 -1.08 13.64
N HIS A 417 6.65 -1.80 12.56
CA HIS A 417 7.99 -1.83 11.98
C HIS A 417 8.36 -0.53 11.25
N ASP A 418 7.36 0.22 10.79
CA ASP A 418 7.53 1.53 10.14
C ASP A 418 7.17 2.70 11.07
N ALA A 419 7.18 2.47 12.39
CA ALA A 419 6.74 3.46 13.37
C ALA A 419 7.52 4.80 13.29
N ASP A 420 8.82 4.73 13.07
CA ASP A 420 9.67 5.93 13.01
C ASP A 420 9.42 6.73 11.74
N TRP A 421 9.33 6.04 10.59
CA TRP A 421 8.92 6.65 9.34
C TRP A 421 7.54 7.30 9.47
N PHE A 422 6.57 6.61 10.07
CA PHE A 422 5.22 7.14 10.24
C PHE A 422 5.22 8.42 11.09
N ARG A 423 5.95 8.43 12.22
CA ARG A 423 6.10 9.61 13.08
C ARG A 423 6.68 10.80 12.32
N GLU A 424 7.70 10.56 11.51
CA GLU A 424 8.29 11.61 10.66
C GLU A 424 7.26 12.16 9.66
N GLN A 425 6.48 11.29 9.02
CA GLN A 425 5.50 11.72 8.03
C GLN A 425 4.34 12.55 8.60
N VAL A 426 3.91 12.29 9.83
CA VAL A 426 2.78 13.00 10.45
C VAL A 426 3.20 14.14 11.38
N LEU A 427 4.51 14.39 11.51
CA LEU A 427 5.05 15.45 12.36
C LEU A 427 4.54 16.83 11.92
N GLY A 428 3.93 17.56 12.85
CA GLY A 428 3.35 18.88 12.56
C GLY A 428 1.96 18.85 11.92
N TYR A 429 1.40 17.66 11.66
CA TYR A 429 0.05 17.49 11.11
C TYR A 429 -0.96 16.87 12.09
N CYS A 430 -0.52 16.40 13.26
CA CYS A 430 -1.42 15.90 14.30
C CYS A 430 -0.92 16.19 15.72
N ASP A 431 -1.84 16.15 16.69
CA ASP A 431 -1.54 16.47 18.09
C ASP A 431 -0.81 15.31 18.83
N GLN A 432 -1.09 14.07 18.46
CA GLN A 432 -0.50 12.86 19.05
C GLN A 432 -0.45 11.72 18.04
N VAL A 433 0.54 10.84 18.23
CA VAL A 433 0.76 9.66 17.38
C VAL A 433 0.49 8.38 18.17
N LEU A 434 -0.31 7.47 17.61
CA LEU A 434 -0.63 6.17 18.20
C LEU A 434 -0.10 5.01 17.36
N ILE A 435 0.91 4.29 17.88
CA ILE A 435 1.45 3.09 17.23
C ILE A 435 0.96 1.85 18.00
N THR A 436 0.04 1.09 17.43
CA THR A 436 -0.54 -0.10 18.09
C THR A 436 -1.18 -1.05 17.09
N ASP A 437 -1.13 -2.35 17.36
CA ASP A 437 -1.91 -3.38 16.64
C ASP A 437 -3.11 -3.87 17.46
N ASP A 438 -3.36 -3.23 18.60
CA ASP A 438 -4.40 -3.57 19.55
C ASP A 438 -5.58 -2.61 19.40
N HIS A 439 -6.68 -3.14 18.88
CA HIS A 439 -7.90 -2.38 18.59
C HIS A 439 -8.57 -1.85 19.84
N THR A 440 -8.34 -2.45 21.01
CA THR A 440 -8.95 -1.98 22.26
C THR A 440 -8.37 -0.62 22.63
N LYS A 441 -7.04 -0.47 22.49
CA LYS A 441 -6.35 0.81 22.68
C LYS A 441 -6.81 1.88 21.68
N VAL A 442 -7.09 1.49 20.43
CA VAL A 442 -7.64 2.42 19.42
C VAL A 442 -9.05 2.84 19.81
N GLY A 443 -9.90 1.90 20.24
CA GLY A 443 -11.26 2.18 20.72
C GLY A 443 -11.29 3.07 21.96
N ASP A 444 -10.45 2.80 22.95
CA ASP A 444 -10.30 3.62 24.15
C ASP A 444 -9.83 5.03 23.78
N MET A 445 -8.92 5.13 22.80
CA MET A 445 -8.45 6.42 22.30
C MET A 445 -9.59 7.21 21.65
N ILE A 446 -10.33 6.61 20.73
CA ILE A 446 -11.47 7.26 20.07
C ILE A 446 -12.52 7.69 21.11
N THR A 447 -12.83 6.82 22.08
CA THR A 447 -13.79 7.09 23.17
C THR A 447 -13.34 8.26 24.04
N ARG A 448 -12.04 8.38 24.30
CA ARG A 448 -11.48 9.48 25.09
C ARG A 448 -11.49 10.81 24.33
N LEU A 449 -11.23 10.80 23.02
CA LEU A 449 -11.08 12.02 22.23
C LEU A 449 -12.40 12.58 21.71
N GLU A 450 -13.39 11.71 21.49
CA GLU A 450 -14.70 12.05 20.92
C GLU A 450 -14.56 12.93 19.65
N PRO A 451 -13.91 12.40 18.59
CA PRO A 451 -13.77 13.13 17.34
C PRO A 451 -15.13 13.30 16.65
N ALA A 452 -15.25 14.31 15.81
CA ALA A 452 -16.43 14.52 14.97
C ALA A 452 -16.54 13.50 13.83
N ALA A 453 -15.42 12.95 13.37
CA ALA A 453 -15.38 11.85 12.41
C ALA A 453 -14.11 11.00 12.59
N ILE A 454 -14.18 9.74 12.16
CA ILE A 454 -13.07 8.78 12.19
C ILE A 454 -12.71 8.41 10.75
N PHE A 455 -11.41 8.36 10.45
CA PHE A 455 -10.91 7.87 9.17
C PHE A 455 -10.00 6.67 9.45
N GLY A 456 -10.55 5.47 9.24
CA GLY A 456 -10.05 4.25 9.85
C GLY A 456 -10.08 3.03 8.96
N THR A 457 -9.92 1.86 9.57
CA THR A 457 -10.17 0.56 8.94
C THR A 457 -11.62 0.13 9.15
N GLN A 458 -12.00 -1.08 8.71
CA GLN A 458 -13.31 -1.64 9.03
C GLN A 458 -13.53 -1.78 10.54
N MET A 459 -12.48 -1.92 11.35
CA MET A 459 -12.57 -2.05 12.81
C MET A 459 -12.99 -0.73 13.47
N GLU A 460 -12.38 0.37 13.04
CA GLU A 460 -12.76 1.71 13.48
C GLU A 460 -14.19 2.07 13.08
N ARG A 461 -14.68 1.56 11.94
CA ARG A 461 -16.09 1.70 11.56
C ARG A 461 -17.04 1.05 12.57
N HIS A 462 -16.68 -0.12 13.12
CA HIS A 462 -17.47 -0.76 14.18
C HIS A 462 -17.42 0.05 15.48
N ILE A 463 -16.26 0.59 15.83
CA ILE A 463 -16.09 1.48 16.99
C ILE A 463 -16.96 2.73 16.81
N GLY A 464 -16.87 3.38 15.65
CA GLY A 464 -17.66 4.56 15.30
C GLY A 464 -19.16 4.29 15.39
N LYS A 465 -19.63 3.15 14.85
CA LYS A 465 -21.04 2.74 14.97
C LYS A 465 -21.49 2.57 16.43
N LYS A 466 -20.64 2.02 17.31
CA LYS A 466 -20.95 1.86 18.73
C LYS A 466 -21.01 3.19 19.47
N LEU A 467 -20.21 4.17 19.04
CA LEU A 467 -20.10 5.50 19.66
C LEU A 467 -20.96 6.56 18.94
N GLU A 468 -21.71 6.19 17.91
CA GLU A 468 -22.47 7.13 17.05
C GLU A 468 -21.58 8.22 16.42
N ILE A 469 -20.34 7.85 16.06
CA ILE A 469 -19.39 8.72 15.36
C ILE A 469 -19.27 8.24 13.90
N PRO A 470 -19.43 9.12 12.91
CA PRO A 470 -19.28 8.74 11.50
C PRO A 470 -17.85 8.29 11.19
N CYS A 471 -17.74 7.31 10.30
CA CYS A 471 -16.45 6.72 9.95
C CYS A 471 -16.31 6.49 8.44
N GLY A 472 -15.25 7.06 7.86
CA GLY A 472 -14.77 6.73 6.51
C GLY A 472 -13.70 5.64 6.57
N VAL A 473 -13.79 4.63 5.71
CA VAL A 473 -12.77 3.57 5.62
C VAL A 473 -11.69 3.99 4.64
N ILE A 474 -10.43 4.00 5.08
CA ILE A 474 -9.29 4.53 4.31
C ILE A 474 -8.17 3.50 4.09
N SER A 475 -8.23 2.34 4.74
CA SER A 475 -7.13 1.37 4.77
C SER A 475 -7.65 -0.03 5.12
N ALA A 476 -6.89 -1.05 4.71
CA ALA A 476 -7.09 -2.43 5.16
C ALA A 476 -6.88 -2.56 6.69
N PRO A 477 -7.52 -3.54 7.37
CA PRO A 477 -8.42 -4.56 6.87
C PRO A 477 -9.80 -4.00 6.45
N VAL A 478 -10.33 -4.57 5.37
CA VAL A 478 -11.58 -4.13 4.74
C VAL A 478 -12.53 -5.29 4.42
N HIS A 479 -13.78 -4.93 4.11
CA HIS A 479 -14.81 -5.85 3.65
C HIS A 479 -15.20 -5.56 2.18
N ILE A 480 -16.06 -6.40 1.58
CA ILE A 480 -16.48 -6.35 0.17
C ILE A 480 -16.95 -4.97 -0.34
N GLN A 481 -17.45 -4.11 0.55
CA GLN A 481 -17.88 -2.75 0.19
C GLN A 481 -16.73 -1.85 -0.28
N ASN A 482 -15.50 -2.16 0.14
CA ASN A 482 -14.28 -1.45 -0.27
C ASN A 482 -13.56 -2.14 -1.44
N PHE A 483 -14.22 -3.10 -2.10
CA PHE A 483 -13.85 -3.60 -3.43
C PHE A 483 -14.93 -3.17 -4.45
N PRO A 484 -15.12 -1.85 -4.67
CA PRO A 484 -16.17 -1.35 -5.54
C PRO A 484 -15.94 -1.77 -7.00
N LEU A 485 -17.03 -1.95 -7.75
CA LEU A 485 -16.95 -2.15 -9.20
C LEU A 485 -16.72 -0.83 -9.95
N SER A 486 -17.21 0.27 -9.36
CA SER A 486 -17.03 1.61 -9.90
C SER A 486 -15.60 2.09 -9.68
N TYR A 487 -15.11 2.90 -10.62
CA TYR A 487 -13.80 3.49 -10.54
C TYR A 487 -13.68 4.40 -9.31
N ARG A 488 -12.87 3.98 -8.35
CA ARG A 488 -12.63 4.68 -7.09
C ARG A 488 -11.15 4.56 -6.72
N PRO A 489 -10.23 5.26 -7.38
CA PRO A 489 -8.85 5.31 -6.93
C PRO A 489 -8.73 6.12 -5.63
N PHE A 490 -7.63 5.94 -4.91
CA PHE A 490 -7.13 6.82 -3.85
C PHE A 490 -5.88 7.59 -4.30
N LEU A 491 -5.18 7.09 -5.32
CA LEU A 491 -4.03 7.77 -5.90
C LEU A 491 -4.43 8.78 -6.99
N GLY A 492 -3.54 9.72 -7.29
CA GLY A 492 -3.68 10.70 -8.36
C GLY A 492 -4.76 11.74 -8.13
N TYR A 493 -5.06 12.48 -9.21
CA TYR A 493 -6.01 13.60 -9.17
C TYR A 493 -7.45 13.11 -9.00
N GLU A 494 -7.81 11.98 -9.61
CA GLU A 494 -9.14 11.40 -9.41
C GLU A 494 -9.29 10.80 -8.02
N GLY A 495 -8.23 10.19 -7.47
CA GLY A 495 -8.26 9.70 -6.10
C GLY A 495 -8.42 10.82 -5.07
N THR A 496 -7.88 12.00 -5.37
CA THR A 496 -8.11 13.19 -4.55
C THR A 496 -9.58 13.60 -4.54
N ASN A 497 -10.29 13.54 -5.68
CA ASN A 497 -11.73 13.82 -5.74
C ASN A 497 -12.50 12.78 -4.89
N GLN A 498 -12.17 11.50 -5.04
CA GLN A 498 -12.79 10.41 -4.29
C GLN A 498 -12.56 10.53 -2.77
N ILE A 499 -11.38 10.98 -2.34
CA ILE A 499 -11.06 11.25 -0.93
C ILE A 499 -11.89 12.43 -0.42
N ALA A 500 -12.00 13.52 -1.19
CA ALA A 500 -12.82 14.66 -0.81
C ALA A 500 -14.29 14.27 -0.59
N ASP A 501 -14.85 13.46 -1.51
CA ASP A 501 -16.20 12.92 -1.38
C ASP A 501 -16.33 12.00 -0.16
N LEU A 502 -15.37 11.12 0.09
CA LEU A 502 -15.36 10.24 1.27
C LEU A 502 -15.40 11.04 2.57
N VAL A 503 -14.57 12.08 2.67
CA VAL A 503 -14.48 12.93 3.86
C VAL A 503 -15.78 13.71 4.03
N TYR A 504 -16.25 14.39 2.98
CA TYR A 504 -17.48 15.17 3.03
C TYR A 504 -18.69 14.32 3.43
N ASN A 505 -18.88 13.17 2.77
CA ASN A 505 -20.01 12.27 3.06
C ASN A 505 -19.95 11.72 4.48
N SER A 506 -18.75 11.49 5.04
CA SER A 506 -18.62 11.05 6.43
C SER A 506 -19.16 12.11 7.40
N PHE A 507 -18.92 13.39 7.15
CA PHE A 507 -19.44 14.46 8.01
C PHE A 507 -20.93 14.76 7.77
N THR A 508 -21.36 14.82 6.51
CA THR A 508 -22.73 15.20 6.15
C THR A 508 -23.75 14.20 6.66
N LEU A 509 -23.50 12.89 6.54
CA LEU A 509 -24.38 11.86 7.09
C LEU A 509 -24.58 12.02 8.60
N GLY A 510 -23.51 12.32 9.35
CA GLY A 510 -23.61 12.58 10.78
C GLY A 510 -24.38 13.86 11.12
N MET A 511 -24.33 14.88 10.25
CA MET A 511 -25.10 16.11 10.41
C MET A 511 -26.58 15.91 10.05
N GLU A 512 -26.89 15.18 8.98
CA GLU A 512 -28.25 14.87 8.53
C GLU A 512 -29.02 14.03 9.55
N ASP A 513 -28.42 12.93 10.03
CA ASP A 513 -28.99 12.09 11.08
C ASP A 513 -29.37 12.93 12.30
N HIS A 514 -28.54 13.92 12.62
CA HIS A 514 -28.80 14.80 13.75
C HIS A 514 -29.87 15.86 13.47
N LEU A 515 -29.92 16.45 12.27
CA LEU A 515 -30.99 17.37 11.91
C LEU A 515 -32.36 16.67 12.02
N LEU A 516 -32.43 15.39 11.66
CA LEU A 516 -33.64 14.58 11.86
C LEU A 516 -34.01 14.41 13.33
N GLU A 517 -33.03 14.30 14.24
CA GLU A 517 -33.29 14.27 15.69
C GLU A 517 -33.80 15.61 16.23
N ILE A 518 -33.20 16.74 15.84
CA ILE A 518 -33.63 18.08 16.32
C ILE A 518 -35.06 18.37 15.88
N PHE A 519 -35.34 18.16 14.58
CA PHE A 519 -36.59 18.60 13.98
C PHE A 519 -37.71 17.55 14.12
N ASN A 520 -37.51 16.49 14.93
CA ASN A 520 -38.43 15.38 15.08
C ASN A 520 -38.94 14.91 13.72
N GLY A 521 -38.02 14.42 12.87
CA GLY A 521 -38.31 13.98 11.51
C GLY A 521 -39.66 13.27 11.42
N HIS A 522 -40.54 13.76 10.55
CA HIS A 522 -41.92 13.26 10.40
C HIS A 522 -42.02 11.77 9.98
N ASP A 523 -40.89 11.09 9.75
CA ASP A 523 -40.84 9.66 9.51
C ASP A 523 -40.79 8.88 10.82
N THR A 524 -41.98 8.42 11.19
CA THR A 524 -42.31 7.38 12.16
C THR A 524 -41.23 6.32 12.40
N LYS A 525 -40.34 6.56 13.38
CA LYS A 525 -39.89 5.50 14.29
C LYS A 525 -40.98 5.20 15.32
N THR A 526 -42.22 4.99 14.87
CA THR A 526 -43.13 4.13 15.63
C THR A 526 -42.52 2.74 15.56
N GLN A 527 -42.00 2.29 16.69
CA GLN A 527 -41.61 0.91 16.92
C GLN A 527 -42.67 -0.02 16.32
N ILE A 528 -42.35 -0.67 15.21
CA ILE A 528 -43.04 -1.89 14.82
C ILE A 528 -42.62 -2.90 15.88
N PRO A 529 -43.52 -3.41 16.74
CA PRO A 529 -43.15 -4.40 17.72
C PRO A 529 -42.93 -5.72 16.96
N SER A 530 -41.67 -6.05 16.69
CA SER A 530 -41.31 -7.42 16.36
C SER A 530 -41.54 -8.27 17.61
N LYS A 531 -42.74 -8.85 17.69
CA LYS A 531 -43.09 -9.95 18.59
C LYS A 531 -42.02 -11.04 18.51
N SER A 532 -41.26 -11.21 19.57
CA SER A 532 -41.00 -12.50 20.24
C SER A 532 -39.85 -12.37 21.24
N LYS A 533 -40.18 -12.20 22.51
CA LYS A 533 -39.84 -13.13 23.61
C LYS A 533 -40.19 -12.52 24.97
N ASP A 534 -41.18 -13.16 25.57
CA ASP A 534 -41.32 -13.49 26.99
C ASP A 534 -41.54 -12.37 28.01
N GLU A 535 -42.82 -12.16 28.28
CA GLU A 535 -43.36 -11.72 29.56
C GLU A 535 -43.02 -12.75 30.66
N ASN A 536 -42.10 -12.38 31.56
CA ASN A 536 -42.16 -12.59 33.02
C ASN A 536 -40.76 -12.54 33.64
N SER A 537 -40.32 -11.34 34.01
CA SER A 537 -39.58 -11.13 35.26
C SER A 537 -39.65 -9.66 35.61
N GLY A 538 -40.16 -9.37 36.81
CA GLY A 538 -40.29 -8.03 37.33
C GLY A 538 -38.93 -7.40 37.64
N GLN A 539 -38.96 -6.06 37.72
CA GLN A 539 -37.95 -5.20 38.33
C GLN A 539 -36.52 -5.33 37.79
N SER A 540 -36.17 -4.43 36.89
CA SER A 540 -34.79 -3.91 36.84
C SER A 540 -34.83 -2.38 36.86
N PHE A 541 -34.76 -1.84 38.07
CA PHE A 541 -34.16 -0.53 38.30
C PHE A 541 -32.71 -0.61 37.83
N SER A 542 -32.40 -0.05 36.67
CA SER A 542 -31.02 0.22 36.27
C SER A 542 -30.50 1.40 37.10
N LYS A 543 -30.05 1.09 38.31
CA LYS A 543 -29.02 1.89 39.00
C LYS A 543 -27.77 1.87 38.13
N ASN A 544 -27.63 2.86 37.24
CA ASN A 544 -26.31 3.28 36.79
C ASN A 544 -25.68 4.08 37.95
N GLU A 545 -25.00 3.37 38.83
CA GLU A 545 -24.04 3.95 39.76
C GLU A 545 -22.87 4.52 38.94
N ASN A 546 -23.01 5.78 38.52
CA ASN A 546 -21.92 6.73 38.21
C ASN A 546 -22.40 8.12 37.72
N ASN A 547 -23.66 8.54 37.96
CA ASN A 547 -24.02 9.96 37.77
C ASN A 547 -23.70 10.74 39.05
N LYS A 548 -22.55 11.43 39.06
CA LYS A 548 -22.13 12.33 40.16
C LYS A 548 -22.95 13.63 40.27
N PHE A 549 -23.73 13.95 39.24
CA PHE A 549 -24.45 15.21 39.11
C PHE A 549 -25.93 15.00 38.82
N ASN A 550 -26.77 15.83 39.44
CA ASN A 550 -28.19 15.93 39.15
C ASN A 550 -28.43 17.08 38.16
N TRP A 551 -29.13 16.81 37.06
CA TRP A 551 -29.45 17.81 36.03
C TRP A 551 -30.88 18.33 36.22
N SER A 552 -31.13 19.62 35.95
CA SER A 552 -32.50 20.13 35.86
C SER A 552 -33.20 19.65 34.57
N ASP A 553 -34.52 19.55 34.60
CA ASP A 553 -35.33 19.13 33.44
C ASP A 553 -35.14 20.08 32.23
N GLU A 554 -34.95 21.37 32.51
CA GLU A 554 -34.65 22.39 31.51
C GLU A 554 -33.29 22.17 30.85
N ALA A 555 -32.25 21.84 31.63
CA ALA A 555 -30.91 21.57 31.11
C ALA A 555 -30.88 20.25 30.32
N LEU A 556 -31.64 19.23 30.74
CA LEU A 556 -31.77 17.98 29.99
C LEU A 556 -32.49 18.19 28.65
N LYS A 557 -33.51 19.04 28.63
CA LYS A 557 -34.22 19.40 27.40
C LYS A 557 -33.31 20.14 26.42
N GLU A 558 -32.52 21.10 26.90
CA GLU A 558 -31.53 21.79 26.07
C GLU A 558 -30.44 20.83 25.57
N LEU A 559 -29.94 19.94 26.43
CA LEU A 559 -28.95 18.93 26.06
C LEU A 559 -29.48 17.95 24.99
N SER A 560 -30.77 17.62 25.02
CA SER A 560 -31.40 16.77 24.00
C SER A 560 -31.41 17.44 22.61
N GLY A 561 -31.46 18.77 22.55
CA GLY A 561 -31.37 19.54 21.31
C GLY A 561 -29.95 19.64 20.73
N VAL A 562 -28.92 19.20 21.45
CA VAL A 562 -27.53 19.22 20.97
C VAL A 562 -27.26 18.07 19.99
N PRO A 563 -26.48 18.32 18.90
CA PRO A 563 -25.83 17.32 18.05
C PRO A 563 -25.44 16.02 18.70
N GLY A 564 -26.06 14.88 18.31
CA GLY A 564 -25.77 13.56 18.89
C GLY A 564 -24.27 13.25 18.97
N PHE A 565 -23.55 13.49 17.87
CA PHE A 565 -22.09 13.33 17.76
C PHE A 565 -21.26 14.30 18.64
N VAL A 566 -21.87 15.36 19.18
CA VAL A 566 -21.23 16.32 20.12
C VAL A 566 -21.91 16.30 21.50
N ARG A 567 -23.05 15.64 21.66
CA ARG A 567 -23.92 15.68 22.85
C ARG A 567 -23.21 15.07 24.04
N GLY A 568 -22.53 13.94 23.83
CA GLY A 568 -21.69 13.32 24.86
C GLY A 568 -20.58 14.26 25.35
N LYS A 569 -19.93 14.96 24.41
CA LYS A 569 -18.89 15.93 24.71
C LYS A 569 -19.41 17.16 25.45
N VAL A 570 -20.54 17.73 25.01
CA VAL A 570 -21.19 18.86 25.67
C VAL A 570 -21.57 18.47 27.09
N LYS A 571 -22.20 17.30 27.27
CA LYS A 571 -22.54 16.77 28.59
C LYS A 571 -21.31 16.69 29.50
N LYS A 572 -20.22 16.08 29.03
CA LYS A 572 -18.96 15.96 29.80
C LYS A 572 -18.31 17.31 30.09
N ASN A 573 -18.32 18.25 29.14
CA ASN A 573 -17.77 19.59 29.34
C ASN A 573 -18.55 20.36 30.41
N VAL A 574 -19.88 20.27 30.38
CA VAL A 574 -20.75 20.87 31.40
C VAL A 574 -20.52 20.21 32.77
N GLU A 575 -20.41 18.87 32.82
CA GLU A 575 -20.09 18.15 34.07
C GLU A 575 -18.70 18.50 34.60
N LYS A 576 -17.71 18.68 33.72
CA LYS A 576 -16.35 19.09 34.09
C LYS A 576 -16.34 20.52 34.63
N PHE A 577 -17.01 21.45 33.95
CA PHE A 577 -17.16 22.85 34.40
C PHE A 577 -17.90 22.93 35.74
N ALA A 578 -18.95 22.13 35.92
CA ALA A 578 -19.67 22.03 37.18
C ALA A 578 -18.77 21.49 38.30
N LEU A 579 -17.95 20.48 38.03
CA LEU A 579 -16.97 19.95 38.99
C LEU A 579 -15.91 21.01 39.39
N GLU A 580 -15.37 21.74 38.41
CA GLU A 580 -14.35 22.77 38.62
C GLU A 580 -14.88 23.97 39.44
N ASN A 581 -16.16 24.29 39.29
CA ASN A 581 -16.84 25.37 40.02
C ASN A 581 -17.63 24.87 41.26
N ASN A 582 -17.43 23.62 41.67
CA ASN A 582 -18.09 22.98 42.83
C ASN A 582 -19.63 23.01 42.80
N HIS A 583 -20.24 22.95 41.61
CA HIS A 583 -21.68 22.80 41.46
C HIS A 583 -22.10 21.33 41.50
N SER A 584 -22.98 20.94 42.42
CA SER A 584 -23.54 19.58 42.51
C SER A 584 -24.81 19.38 41.67
N PHE A 585 -25.45 20.46 41.25
CA PHE A 585 -26.67 20.49 40.46
C PHE A 585 -26.45 21.33 39.19
N ILE A 586 -26.73 20.76 38.03
CA ILE A 586 -26.51 21.41 36.72
C ILE A 586 -27.83 22.05 36.28
N THR A 587 -27.86 23.38 36.31
CA THR A 587 -28.95 24.21 35.78
C THR A 587 -28.67 24.66 34.35
N LEU A 588 -29.68 25.21 33.67
CA LEU A 588 -29.54 25.77 32.33
C LEU A 588 -28.50 26.91 32.28
N GLU A 589 -28.44 27.73 33.32
CA GLU A 589 -27.45 28.81 33.46
C GLU A 589 -26.01 28.28 33.49
N ILE A 590 -25.76 27.20 34.25
CA ILE A 590 -24.44 26.56 34.34
C ILE A 590 -24.05 25.93 33.00
N MET A 591 -25.02 25.37 32.27
CA MET A 591 -24.81 24.85 30.92
C MET A 591 -24.38 25.95 29.93
N PHE A 592 -24.99 27.14 30.00
CA PHE A 592 -24.58 28.29 29.17
C PHE A 592 -23.23 28.87 29.60
N ALA A 593 -22.97 28.99 30.89
CA ALA A 593 -21.67 29.44 31.40
C ALA A 593 -20.53 28.49 30.98
N ALA A 594 -20.76 27.18 30.99
CA ALA A 594 -19.81 26.18 30.49
C ALA A 594 -19.56 26.32 28.98
N LYS A 595 -20.59 26.67 28.19
CA LYS A 595 -20.47 26.89 26.75
C LYS A 595 -19.64 28.13 26.42
N GLU A 596 -19.81 29.22 27.18
CA GLU A 596 -19.01 30.44 27.01
C GLU A 596 -17.55 30.21 27.38
N ALA A 597 -17.27 29.46 28.45
CA ALA A 597 -15.92 29.14 28.90
C ALA A 597 -15.11 28.26 27.93
N VAL A 598 -15.77 27.53 27.03
CA VAL A 598 -15.11 26.70 25.99
C VAL A 598 -14.78 27.51 24.72
N ASN A 599 -15.43 28.66 24.53
CA ASN A 599 -15.24 29.56 23.39
C ASN A 599 -14.32 30.77 23.72
N ALA A 600 -13.98 30.98 24.99
CA ALA A 600 -12.97 31.93 25.46
C ALA A 600 -11.59 31.26 25.50
#